data_AF-A0A843DTR8-F1
#
_entry.id   AF-A0A843DTR8-F1
#
_cell.length_a   1.000
_cell.length_b   1.000
_cell.length_c   1.000
_cell.angle_alpha   90.00
_cell.angle_beta   90.00
_cell.angle_gamma   90.00
#
_symmetry.space_group_name_H-M   'P 1'
#
loop_
_entity.id
_entity.type
_entity.pdbx_description
1 polymer ?
#
loop_
_entity_poly.entity_id
_entity_poly.type
_entity_poly.pdbx_seq_one_letter_code
_entity_poly.pdbx_strand_id
1 'polypeptide(L)'
;MECSKCRSEAVVTQAYSGLSLCMRHLISDIESKAKKEIRKKGGLASAERIFLKGDDDFRLFALRIFLSSLFLKRTDIVFVADEAEATTVFSAETLDDAACGLLDAVLEGRTAGYLNPRDKRIIAPLSVIPAEEVFLYAQAHNWKGAGPVESETARFLDEFSKNRPGTKYALKNTADYLENIS
;
A
#
# COMPACT_ATOMS: atom_id res chain seq x y z
N MET A 1 -12.58 21.95 7.43
CA MET A 1 -11.19 21.95 7.95
C MET A 1 -10.24 22.35 6.83
N GLU A 2 -9.13 23.02 7.15
CA GLU A 2 -8.15 23.50 6.17
C GLU A 2 -6.95 22.55 6.06
N CYS A 3 -6.34 22.52 4.88
CA CYS A 3 -5.13 21.76 4.62
C CYS A 3 -3.94 22.37 5.37
N SER A 4 -3.25 21.55 6.16
CA SER A 4 -2.07 21.90 6.95
C SER A 4 -0.90 22.47 6.13
N LYS A 5 -0.89 22.29 4.79
CA LYS A 5 0.19 22.72 3.90
C LYS A 5 -0.13 23.94 3.02
N CYS A 6 -1.40 24.23 2.73
CA CYS A 6 -1.79 25.36 1.85
C CYS A 6 -3.10 26.06 2.19
N ARG A 7 -3.76 25.70 3.29
CA ARG A 7 -5.04 26.27 3.75
C ARG A 7 -6.26 26.02 2.85
N SER A 8 -6.12 25.39 1.67
CA SER A 8 -7.26 24.91 0.88
C SER A 8 -8.09 23.87 1.64
N GLU A 9 -9.33 23.62 1.21
CA GLU A 9 -10.20 22.62 1.84
C GLU A 9 -9.55 21.23 1.89
N ALA A 10 -9.55 20.63 3.09
CA ALA A 10 -9.01 19.29 3.31
C ALA A 10 -10.03 18.21 2.95
N VAL A 11 -9.55 17.15 2.30
CA VAL A 11 -10.37 15.97 1.93
C VAL A 11 -10.17 14.81 2.90
N VAL A 12 -9.09 14.83 3.69
CA VAL A 12 -8.79 13.80 4.70
C VAL A 12 -8.07 14.41 5.89
N THR A 13 -8.28 13.82 7.07
CA THR A 13 -7.50 14.07 8.27
C THR A 13 -6.84 12.76 8.71
N GLN A 14 -5.52 12.74 8.67
CA GLN A 14 -4.71 11.56 8.97
C GLN A 14 -4.54 11.42 10.49
N ALA A 15 -5.19 10.42 11.08
CA ALA A 15 -5.15 10.22 12.54
C ALA A 15 -3.74 9.92 13.09
N TYR A 16 -2.87 9.32 12.29
CA TYR A 16 -1.50 8.95 12.68
C TYR A 16 -0.50 10.11 12.64
N SER A 17 -0.74 11.13 11.80
CA SER A 17 0.17 12.28 11.65
C SER A 17 -0.42 13.58 12.20
N GLY A 18 -1.74 13.62 12.42
CA GLY A 18 -2.48 14.83 12.77
C GLY A 18 -2.67 15.81 11.59
N LEU A 19 -2.21 15.46 10.39
CA LEU A 19 -2.30 16.35 9.22
C LEU A 19 -3.68 16.29 8.59
N SER A 20 -4.20 17.45 8.20
CA SER A 20 -5.35 17.55 7.30
C SER A 20 -4.84 17.94 5.91
N LEU A 21 -5.17 17.17 4.88
CA LEU A 21 -4.61 17.34 3.54
C LEU A 21 -5.71 17.61 2.51
N CYS A 22 -5.49 18.60 1.64
CA CYS A 22 -6.27 18.74 0.40
C CYS A 22 -5.83 17.68 -0.61
N MET A 23 -6.63 17.45 -1.64
CA MET A 23 -6.39 16.38 -2.62
C MET A 23 -4.98 16.42 -3.22
N ARG A 24 -4.49 17.60 -3.62
CA ARG A 24 -3.14 17.78 -4.17
C ARG A 24 -2.04 17.33 -3.20
N HIS A 25 -2.17 17.67 -1.92
CA HIS A 25 -1.17 17.31 -0.92
C HIS A 25 -1.30 15.88 -0.42
N LEU A 26 -2.50 15.30 -0.46
CA LEU A 26 -2.71 13.88 -0.24
C LEU A 26 -2.00 13.05 -1.32
N ILE A 27 -2.20 13.38 -2.59
CA ILE A 27 -1.50 12.73 -3.73
C ILE A 27 0.01 12.78 -3.53
N SER A 28 0.57 13.96 -3.25
CA SER A 28 2.02 14.12 -3.04
C SER A 28 2.53 13.32 -1.83
N ASP A 29 1.74 13.23 -0.77
CA ASP A 29 2.09 12.48 0.44
C ASP A 29 2.11 10.97 0.18
N ILE A 30 1.07 10.45 -0.48
CA ILE A 30 0.94 9.06 -0.93
C ILE A 30 2.12 8.65 -1.81
N GLU A 31 2.42 9.43 -2.86
CA GLU A 31 3.53 9.10 -3.74
C GLU A 31 4.88 9.11 -3.00
N SER A 32 5.06 10.04 -2.07
CA SER A 32 6.30 10.15 -1.28
C SER A 32 6.50 8.93 -0.37
N LYS A 33 5.43 8.46 0.28
CA LYS A 33 5.44 7.26 1.12
C LYS A 33 5.67 6.00 0.29
N ALA A 34 4.95 5.82 -0.81
CA ALA A 34 5.13 4.67 -1.70
C ALA A 34 6.55 4.60 -2.29
N LYS A 35 7.10 5.73 -2.74
CA LYS A 35 8.51 5.83 -3.18
C LYS A 35 9.49 5.48 -2.05
N LYS A 36 9.19 5.88 -0.80
CA LYS A 36 10.02 5.54 0.37
C LYS A 36 9.97 4.04 0.65
N GLU A 37 8.82 3.41 0.52
CA GLU A 37 8.67 1.97 0.73
C GLU A 37 9.43 1.14 -0.32
N ILE A 38 9.36 1.54 -1.61
CA ILE A 38 10.19 0.93 -2.67
C ILE A 38 11.67 1.02 -2.32
N ARG A 39 12.15 2.20 -1.89
CA ARG A 39 13.55 2.38 -1.47
C ARG A 39 13.91 1.52 -0.26
N LYS A 40 13.02 1.41 0.73
CA LYS A 40 13.22 0.57 1.93
C LYS A 40 13.44 -0.90 1.55
N LYS A 41 12.71 -1.41 0.56
CA LYS A 41 12.84 -2.78 0.07
C LYS A 41 14.00 -2.95 -0.95
N GLY A 42 14.85 -1.95 -1.17
CA GLY A 42 16.05 -2.04 -2.03
C GLY A 42 15.99 -1.28 -3.37
N GLY A 43 14.96 -0.50 -3.66
CA GLY A 43 14.85 0.28 -4.90
C GLY A 43 14.39 -0.53 -6.11
N LEU A 44 14.88 -0.24 -7.32
CA LEU A 44 14.62 -1.06 -8.51
C LEU A 44 15.92 -1.20 -9.29
N ALA A 45 16.23 -2.44 -9.68
CA ALA A 45 17.37 -2.74 -10.53
C ALA A 45 17.11 -2.32 -11.99
N SER A 46 18.14 -2.38 -12.83
CA SER A 46 18.02 -2.27 -14.28
C SER A 46 17.40 -3.55 -14.85
N ALA A 47 16.66 -3.45 -15.96
CA ALA A 47 16.10 -4.61 -16.67
C ALA A 47 15.09 -5.47 -15.87
N GLU A 48 14.31 -4.87 -14.96
CA GLU A 48 13.34 -5.62 -14.15
C GLU A 48 12.11 -6.08 -14.95
N ARG A 49 11.71 -7.33 -14.69
CA ARG A 49 10.45 -7.92 -15.15
C ARG A 49 9.43 -7.83 -14.02
N ILE A 50 8.44 -6.97 -14.19
CA ILE A 50 7.48 -6.63 -13.15
C ILE A 50 6.15 -7.32 -13.40
N PHE A 51 5.66 -8.05 -12.39
CA PHE A 51 4.28 -8.49 -12.32
C PHE A 51 3.51 -7.65 -11.30
N LEU A 52 2.25 -7.32 -11.61
CA LEU A 52 1.36 -6.62 -10.69
C LEU A 52 0.39 -7.62 -10.08
N LYS A 53 0.43 -7.75 -8.75
CA LYS A 53 -0.42 -8.64 -7.98
C LYS A 53 -1.54 -7.85 -7.30
N GLY A 54 -2.78 -8.26 -7.53
CA GLY A 54 -3.96 -7.67 -6.93
C GLY A 54 -5.22 -8.01 -7.73
N ASP A 55 -6.38 -7.73 -7.15
CA ASP A 55 -7.66 -7.84 -7.83
C ASP A 55 -7.92 -6.62 -8.73
N ASP A 56 -8.86 -6.71 -9.67
CA ASP A 56 -9.25 -5.59 -10.54
C ASP A 56 -10.11 -4.56 -9.77
N ASP A 57 -9.48 -3.87 -8.81
CA ASP A 57 -10.11 -2.93 -7.90
C ASP A 57 -9.35 -1.59 -7.80
N PHE A 58 -9.79 -0.74 -6.86
CA PHE A 58 -9.18 0.58 -6.66
C PHE A 58 -7.71 0.50 -6.23
N ARG A 59 -7.29 -0.58 -5.57
CA ARG A 59 -5.92 -0.77 -5.08
C ARG A 59 -4.99 -1.03 -6.25
N LEU A 60 -5.33 -2.00 -7.10
CA LEU A 60 -4.54 -2.29 -8.30
C LEU A 60 -4.56 -1.12 -9.27
N PHE A 61 -5.71 -0.44 -9.41
CA PHE A 61 -5.81 0.80 -10.18
C PHE A 61 -4.85 1.89 -9.66
N ALA A 62 -4.87 2.17 -8.35
CA ALA A 62 -3.99 3.15 -7.73
C ALA A 62 -2.51 2.79 -7.92
N LEU A 63 -2.15 1.52 -7.74
CA LEU A 63 -0.79 1.03 -7.97
C LEU A 63 -0.36 1.27 -9.42
N ARG A 64 -1.21 0.95 -10.40
CA ARG A 64 -0.91 1.17 -11.83
C ARG A 64 -0.67 2.64 -12.15
N ILE A 65 -1.52 3.54 -11.64
CA ILE A 65 -1.34 4.98 -11.82
C ILE A 65 -0.03 5.45 -11.19
N PHE A 66 0.24 5.07 -9.95
CA PHE A 66 1.47 5.43 -9.26
C PHE A 66 2.73 4.92 -9.99
N LEU A 67 2.73 3.67 -10.45
CA LEU A 67 3.85 3.10 -11.19
C LEU A 67 4.01 3.75 -12.56
N SER A 68 2.90 4.13 -13.23
CA SER A 68 2.98 4.87 -14.48
C SER A 68 3.70 6.20 -14.30
N SER A 69 3.41 6.95 -13.21
CA SER A 69 4.08 8.22 -12.92
C SER A 69 5.57 8.05 -12.61
N LEU A 70 5.94 6.89 -12.05
CA LEU A 70 7.32 6.55 -11.70
C LEU A 70 8.15 6.04 -12.89
N PHE A 71 7.54 5.29 -13.81
CA PHE A 71 8.24 4.55 -14.88
C PHE A 71 8.14 5.18 -16.27
N LEU A 72 7.43 6.31 -16.42
CA LEU A 72 7.30 7.05 -17.69
C LEU A 72 8.62 7.26 -18.47
N LYS A 73 9.76 7.30 -17.78
CA LYS A 73 11.10 7.53 -18.38
C LYS A 73 12.00 6.29 -18.43
N ARG A 74 11.55 5.15 -17.92
CA ARG A 74 12.34 3.92 -17.85
C ARG A 74 11.92 2.95 -18.94
N THR A 75 12.72 2.89 -20.00
CA THR A 75 12.51 1.97 -21.14
C THR A 75 13.04 0.56 -20.90
N ASP A 76 13.72 0.36 -19.77
CA ASP A 76 14.34 -0.90 -19.39
C ASP A 76 13.47 -1.75 -18.45
N ILE A 77 12.26 -1.30 -18.12
CA ILE A 77 11.29 -2.05 -17.32
C ILE A 77 10.30 -2.74 -18.25
N VAL A 78 10.00 -4.01 -17.99
CA VAL A 78 8.99 -4.77 -18.74
C VAL A 78 7.92 -5.29 -17.78
N PHE A 79 6.65 -5.05 -18.11
CA PHE A 79 5.53 -5.68 -17.40
C PHE A 79 5.26 -7.05 -18.01
N VAL A 80 5.18 -8.08 -17.16
CA VAL A 80 4.88 -9.46 -17.56
C VAL A 80 3.47 -9.85 -17.13
N ALA A 81 2.84 -10.74 -17.89
CA ALA A 81 1.49 -11.23 -17.60
C ALA A 81 1.46 -12.43 -16.63
N ASP A 82 2.56 -13.19 -16.56
CA ASP A 82 2.70 -14.33 -15.65
C ASP A 82 3.67 -13.97 -14.52
N GLU A 83 3.24 -14.21 -13.27
CA GLU A 83 4.08 -13.99 -12.09
C GLU A 83 5.35 -14.85 -12.14
N ALA A 84 5.31 -16.05 -12.74
CA ALA A 84 6.46 -16.95 -12.86
C ALA A 84 7.62 -16.33 -13.67
N GLU A 85 7.32 -15.39 -14.56
CA GLU A 85 8.31 -14.69 -15.36
C GLU A 85 8.87 -13.43 -14.69
N ALA A 86 8.34 -13.06 -13.53
CA ALA A 86 8.69 -11.82 -12.85
C ALA A 86 9.95 -11.97 -12.01
N THR A 87 10.82 -10.96 -12.07
CA THR A 87 11.91 -10.77 -11.09
C THR A 87 11.41 -10.04 -9.85
N THR A 88 10.43 -9.15 -10.04
CA THR A 88 9.84 -8.34 -8.98
C THR A 88 8.31 -8.39 -9.10
N VAL A 89 7.66 -8.62 -7.97
CA VAL A 89 6.20 -8.57 -7.84
C VAL A 89 5.84 -7.31 -7.08
N PHE A 90 5.01 -6.46 -7.69
CA PHE A 90 4.40 -5.33 -7.02
C PHE A 90 3.00 -5.71 -6.54
N SER A 91 2.82 -5.80 -5.23
CA SER A 91 1.50 -6.04 -4.61
C SER A 91 0.75 -4.73 -4.43
N ALA A 92 -0.55 -4.76 -4.72
CA ALA A 92 -1.48 -3.65 -4.53
C ALA A 92 -1.93 -3.46 -3.07
N GLU A 93 -1.48 -4.31 -2.15
CA GLU A 93 -1.83 -4.25 -0.72
C GLU A 93 -1.64 -2.86 -0.09
N THR A 94 -2.64 -2.45 0.67
CA THR A 94 -2.68 -1.24 1.49
C THR A 94 -2.27 -1.54 2.93
N LEU A 95 -2.16 -0.51 3.77
CA LEU A 95 -1.86 -0.68 5.19
C LEU A 95 -2.89 -1.58 5.89
N ASP A 96 -4.16 -1.44 5.52
CA ASP A 96 -5.28 -2.20 6.04
C ASP A 96 -5.15 -3.68 5.70
N ASP A 97 -4.81 -3.99 4.45
CA ASP A 97 -4.64 -5.36 3.97
C ASP A 97 -3.46 -6.03 4.70
N ALA A 98 -2.33 -5.32 4.85
CA ALA A 98 -1.18 -5.83 5.59
C ALA A 98 -1.48 -6.07 7.08
N ALA A 99 -2.23 -5.16 7.71
CA ALA A 99 -2.62 -5.29 9.11
C ALA A 99 -3.61 -6.44 9.35
N CYS A 100 -4.63 -6.56 8.49
CA CYS A 100 -5.58 -7.67 8.53
C CYS A 100 -4.88 -9.00 8.28
N GLY A 101 -4.03 -9.08 7.25
CA GLY A 101 -3.32 -10.30 6.88
C GLY A 101 -2.44 -10.85 8.01
N LEU A 102 -1.74 -9.99 8.75
CA LEU A 102 -1.02 -10.43 9.95
C LEU A 102 -1.97 -10.92 11.05
N LEU A 103 -3.03 -10.17 11.35
CA LEU A 103 -3.97 -10.52 12.41
C LEU A 103 -4.66 -11.85 12.12
N ASP A 104 -5.19 -12.03 10.90
CA ASP A 104 -5.82 -13.27 10.45
C ASP A 104 -4.84 -14.44 10.53
N ALA A 105 -3.59 -14.26 10.09
CA ALA A 105 -2.56 -15.30 10.24
C ALA A 105 -2.33 -15.70 11.71
N VAL A 106 -2.24 -14.73 12.62
CA VAL A 106 -2.08 -15.00 14.05
C VAL A 106 -3.30 -15.73 14.63
N LEU A 107 -4.51 -15.28 14.29
CA LEU A 107 -5.76 -15.89 14.76
C LEU A 107 -5.94 -17.33 14.26
N GLU A 108 -5.49 -17.62 13.04
CA GLU A 108 -5.46 -18.96 12.47
C GLU A 108 -4.32 -19.83 13.00
N GLY A 109 -3.50 -19.32 13.94
CA GLY A 109 -2.36 -20.03 14.51
C GLY A 109 -1.18 -20.21 13.53
N ARG A 110 -1.17 -19.47 12.41
CA ARG A 110 -0.06 -19.43 11.45
C ARG A 110 1.00 -18.49 11.97
N THR A 111 2.02 -19.03 12.64
CA THR A 111 3.20 -18.26 13.09
C THR A 111 4.26 -18.09 12.01
N ALA A 112 4.22 -18.91 10.96
CA ALA A 112 5.15 -18.87 9.84
C ALA A 112 4.44 -19.24 8.55
N GLY A 113 4.47 -18.31 7.59
CA GLY A 113 3.86 -18.45 6.27
C GLY A 113 4.26 -17.38 5.27
N TYR A 114 5.06 -16.37 5.67
CA TYR A 114 5.70 -15.43 4.74
C TYR A 114 7.01 -16.00 4.19
N LEU A 115 7.05 -17.31 3.92
CA LEU A 115 8.12 -17.89 3.12
C LEU A 115 7.92 -17.41 1.70
N ASN A 116 8.47 -16.23 1.39
CA ASN A 116 8.73 -15.89 0.01
C ASN A 116 9.66 -16.99 -0.52
N PRO A 117 9.32 -17.67 -1.64
CA PRO A 117 10.35 -18.37 -2.37
C PRO A 117 11.46 -17.33 -2.63
N ARG A 118 12.69 -17.62 -2.17
CA ARG A 118 13.83 -16.69 -2.11
C ARG A 118 14.16 -16.02 -3.45
N ASP A 119 13.55 -16.47 -4.54
CA ASP A 119 13.83 -16.06 -5.90
C ASP A 119 13.01 -14.85 -6.39
N LYS A 120 11.90 -14.49 -5.72
CA LYS A 120 11.07 -13.34 -6.14
C LYS A 120 11.04 -12.23 -5.10
N ARG A 121 11.28 -11.01 -5.57
CA ARG A 121 11.22 -9.81 -4.74
C ARG A 121 9.81 -9.24 -4.71
N ILE A 122 9.14 -9.30 -3.56
CA ILE A 122 7.81 -8.68 -3.39
C ILE A 122 7.96 -7.28 -2.79
N ILE A 123 7.28 -6.31 -3.41
CA ILE A 123 7.19 -4.93 -2.93
C ILE A 123 5.71 -4.55 -2.89
N ALA A 124 5.22 -4.10 -1.75
CA ALA A 124 3.87 -3.55 -1.60
C ALA A 124 3.98 -2.04 -1.29
N PRO A 125 4.11 -1.14 -2.28
CA PRO A 125 4.39 0.28 -2.02
C PRO A 125 3.28 0.99 -1.25
N LEU A 126 2.04 0.51 -1.41
CA LEU A 126 0.86 1.09 -0.79
C LEU A 126 0.62 0.55 0.63
N SER A 127 1.39 -0.46 1.08
CA SER A 127 1.23 -1.11 2.40
C SER A 127 1.52 -0.20 3.61
N VAL A 128 1.95 1.04 3.36
CA VAL A 128 2.19 2.06 4.39
C VAL A 128 1.17 3.20 4.34
N ILE A 129 0.10 3.04 3.56
CA ILE A 129 -0.95 4.02 3.34
C ILE A 129 -2.31 3.36 3.60
N PRO A 130 -3.21 3.97 4.40
CA PRO A 130 -4.55 3.45 4.62
C PRO A 130 -5.37 3.27 3.33
N ALA A 131 -6.22 2.24 3.29
CA ALA A 131 -7.07 1.93 2.14
C ALA A 131 -7.98 3.10 1.75
N GLU A 132 -8.52 3.84 2.72
CA GLU A 132 -9.33 5.03 2.46
C GLU A 132 -8.53 6.14 1.75
N GLU A 133 -7.27 6.35 2.13
CA GLU A 133 -6.39 7.32 1.46
C GLU A 133 -6.03 6.86 0.03
N VAL A 134 -5.78 5.57 -0.16
CA VAL A 134 -5.55 4.98 -1.49
C VAL A 134 -6.80 5.09 -2.37
N PHE A 135 -8.00 4.95 -1.78
CA PHE A 135 -9.25 5.13 -2.51
C PHE A 135 -9.44 6.58 -2.96
N LEU A 136 -9.17 7.57 -2.10
CA LEU A 136 -9.20 8.98 -2.49
C LEU A 136 -8.19 9.29 -3.61
N TYR A 137 -7.00 8.67 -3.58
CA TYR A 137 -6.03 8.76 -4.67
C TYR A 137 -6.60 8.19 -5.97
N ALA A 138 -7.21 6.99 -5.93
CA ALA A 138 -7.85 6.39 -7.10
C ALA A 138 -8.96 7.28 -7.67
N GLN A 139 -9.81 7.84 -6.81
CA GLN A 139 -10.89 8.76 -7.21
C GLN A 139 -10.36 10.04 -7.86
N ALA A 140 -9.27 10.61 -7.35
CA ALA A 140 -8.61 11.77 -7.96
C ALA A 140 -8.10 11.48 -9.38
N HIS A 141 -7.85 10.20 -9.69
CA HIS A 141 -7.46 9.69 -11.00
C HIS A 141 -8.62 9.06 -11.78
N ASN A 142 -9.86 9.42 -11.45
CA ASN A 142 -11.10 9.02 -12.14
C ASN A 142 -11.54 7.57 -11.93
N TRP A 143 -11.12 6.91 -10.84
CA TRP A 143 -11.75 5.66 -10.44
C TRP A 143 -13.24 5.86 -10.10
N LYS A 144 -14.10 5.00 -10.65
CA LYS A 144 -15.56 5.01 -10.43
C LYS A 144 -16.10 3.69 -9.87
N GLY A 145 -15.22 2.73 -9.62
CA GLY A 145 -15.60 1.44 -9.05
C GLY A 145 -15.89 1.53 -7.56
N ALA A 146 -16.14 0.38 -6.95
CA ALA A 146 -16.37 0.28 -5.51
C ALA A 146 -15.14 0.74 -4.71
N GLY A 147 -15.40 1.21 -3.48
CA GLY A 147 -14.36 1.54 -2.51
C GLY A 147 -13.96 0.35 -1.63
N PRO A 148 -13.24 0.61 -0.54
CA PRO A 148 -12.86 -0.42 0.42
C PRO A 148 -14.09 -1.17 0.93
N VAL A 149 -14.05 -2.50 0.85
CA VAL A 149 -15.06 -3.38 1.46
C VAL A 149 -14.53 -3.82 2.82
N GLU A 150 -15.33 -3.61 3.87
CA GLU A 150 -14.94 -3.98 5.23
C GLU A 150 -15.14 -5.48 5.48
N SER A 151 -14.06 -6.20 5.79
CA SER A 151 -14.12 -7.50 6.45
C SER A 151 -14.42 -7.33 7.94
N GLU A 152 -14.76 -8.43 8.62
CA GLU A 152 -14.94 -8.42 10.08
C GLU A 152 -13.63 -8.00 10.80
N THR A 153 -12.49 -8.52 10.34
CA THR A 153 -11.15 -8.14 10.83
C THR A 153 -10.88 -6.65 10.61
N ALA A 154 -11.20 -6.11 9.42
CA ALA A 154 -11.03 -4.69 9.13
C ALA A 154 -11.85 -3.83 10.10
N ARG A 155 -13.13 -4.17 10.30
CA ARG A 155 -14.02 -3.44 11.21
C ARG A 155 -13.51 -3.47 12.65
N PHE A 156 -13.03 -4.61 13.12
CA PHE A 156 -12.42 -4.74 14.44
C PHE A 156 -11.19 -3.83 14.57
N LEU A 157 -10.30 -3.86 13.58
CA LEU A 157 -9.11 -3.02 13.56
C LEU A 157 -9.43 -1.53 13.50
N ASP A 158 -10.47 -1.13 12.76
CA ASP A 158 -10.95 0.25 12.71
C ASP A 158 -11.48 0.71 14.05
N GLU A 159 -12.34 -0.09 14.68
CA GLU A 159 -12.85 0.20 16.02
C GLU A 159 -11.71 0.35 17.04
N PHE A 160 -10.76 -0.58 17.03
CA PHE A 160 -9.61 -0.51 17.93
C PHE A 160 -8.70 0.69 17.63
N SER A 161 -8.55 1.06 16.35
CA SER A 161 -7.71 2.17 15.91
C SER A 161 -8.27 3.55 16.27
N LYS A 162 -9.60 3.68 16.49
CA LYS A 162 -10.21 4.94 16.97
C LYS A 162 -9.57 5.43 18.27
N ASN A 163 -9.22 4.52 19.18
CA ASN A 163 -8.57 4.84 20.45
C ASN A 163 -7.03 4.79 20.36
N ARG A 164 -6.49 4.16 19.31
CA ARG A 164 -5.05 3.93 19.11
C ARG A 164 -4.68 4.05 17.62
N PRO A 165 -4.48 5.26 17.10
CA PRO A 165 -4.25 5.51 15.66
C PRO A 165 -3.05 4.78 15.03
N GLY A 166 -2.11 4.31 15.85
CA GLY A 166 -0.92 3.57 15.41
C GLY A 166 -1.10 2.06 15.23
N THR A 167 -2.27 1.48 15.53
CA THR A 167 -2.46 0.02 15.58
C THR A 167 -2.10 -0.68 14.27
N LYS A 168 -2.67 -0.23 13.15
CA LYS A 168 -2.41 -0.85 11.83
C LYS A 168 -0.93 -0.76 11.44
N TYR A 169 -0.27 0.35 11.75
CA TYR A 169 1.18 0.50 11.54
C TYR A 169 1.99 -0.44 12.44
N ALA A 170 1.61 -0.64 13.69
CA ALA A 170 2.28 -1.57 14.59
C ALA A 170 2.19 -3.01 14.07
N LEU A 171 1.03 -3.41 13.55
CA LEU A 171 0.84 -4.71 12.92
C LEU A 171 1.70 -4.84 11.66
N LYS A 172 1.63 -3.87 10.74
CA LYS A 172 2.45 -3.88 9.52
C LYS A 172 3.96 -3.95 9.82
N ASN A 173 4.42 -3.18 10.81
CA ASN A 173 5.83 -3.20 11.22
C ASN A 173 6.24 -4.55 11.81
N THR A 174 5.33 -5.21 12.53
CA THR A 174 5.55 -6.58 13.03
C THR A 174 5.62 -7.57 11.87
N ALA A 175 4.74 -7.46 10.87
CA ALA A 175 4.77 -8.30 9.67
C ALA A 175 6.11 -8.14 8.92
N ASP A 176 6.51 -6.90 8.64
CA ASP A 176 7.83 -6.57 8.05
C ASP A 176 8.99 -7.18 8.85
N TYR A 177 8.92 -7.15 10.18
CA TYR A 177 9.98 -7.71 11.03
C TYR A 177 10.05 -9.24 10.89
N LEU A 178 8.90 -9.91 10.90
CA LEU A 178 8.82 -11.36 10.75
C LEU A 178 9.33 -11.83 9.37
N GLU A 179 9.00 -11.10 8.29
CA GLU A 179 9.53 -11.36 6.94
C GLU A 179 11.06 -11.31 6.85
N ASN A 180 11.72 -10.49 7.67
CA ASN A 180 13.17 -10.30 7.61
C ASN A 180 13.96 -11.34 8.41
N ILE A 181 13.32 -12.07 9.33
CA ILE A 181 13.97 -13.08 10.18
C ILE A 181 13.67 -14.52 9.76
N SER A 182 12.69 -14.72 8.87
CA SER A 182 12.35 -16.01 8.24
C SER A 182 13.19 -16.29 7.01
#